data_AF-A0A510X7U9-F1
#
_entry.id   AF-A0A510X7U9-F1
#
_cell.length_a   1.000
_cell.length_b   1.000
_cell.length_c   1.000
_cell.angle_alpha   90.00
_cell.angle_beta   90.00
_cell.angle_gamma   90.00
#
_symmetry.space_group_name_H-M   'P 1'
#
loop_
_entity.id
_entity.type
_entity.pdbx_description
1 polymer ?
#
loop_
_entity_poly.entity_id
_entity_poly.type
_entity_poly.pdbx_seq_one_letter_code
_entity_poly.pdbx_strand_id
1 'polypeptide(L)'
;MHDKAADEVLIAGGGPAGAALAMLLHRAGRRVTLVGRARDYRAIEGISRRSLQALTGLGLQRAAACAVGPLPRRVSWGGEARAPNAEWLLPRPAFDAALLADLRGAGIPVIEARIRALASDGDRARLSLADGRVLTAPWAVEARGRAAARHQFRDAAPWSTPAWILRGEAPNLTPGSTPASAALSLPGGGWAWWSRLGGQQYLQLALPEATLRQARQNPDAWLAARPELAELWGEGPIQHHYQRPSLVGRTRVREGRVWRLGDAAMAIDPLSGQGIFNALSSAHGLAPVVNSLLEGQPIAPLERFHQRRQDAQYWRFARAGRDFYRQAAYHAAMSAEPPSYWAARCHWPDHRPLHLPEPWEHVRVARGLAIVGPRLAERELVVTPDQPLGIQAVAGIPLAPLVSAMQAEDPARAAALLAEAGPAAPALAHWWADHPDWPTLPQANRGIGESDPGATLAKTL
;
A
#
# COMPACT_ATOMS: atom_id res chain seq x y z
N MET A 1 15.58 -20.79 31.31
CA MET A 1 14.16 -20.43 31.14
C MET A 1 14.11 -19.00 30.62
N HIS A 2 13.90 -18.80 29.31
CA HIS A 2 13.68 -17.45 28.76
C HIS A 2 12.41 -16.88 29.39
N ASP A 3 12.48 -15.67 29.95
CA ASP A 3 11.32 -15.02 30.56
C ASP A 3 10.20 -14.91 29.52
N LYS A 4 9.11 -15.62 29.79
CA LYS A 4 7.88 -15.60 28.98
C LYS A 4 7.22 -14.21 28.96
N ALA A 5 7.75 -13.14 29.54
CA ALA A 5 7.26 -11.77 29.30
C ALA A 5 8.18 -10.93 28.39
N ALA A 6 9.42 -11.37 28.12
CA ALA A 6 10.45 -10.55 27.47
C ALA A 6 10.33 -10.43 25.94
N ASP A 7 9.58 -11.35 25.29
CA ASP A 7 9.50 -11.44 23.82
C ASP A 7 8.10 -11.18 23.25
N GLU A 8 7.17 -10.68 24.08
CA GLU A 8 5.81 -10.37 23.61
C GLU A 8 5.76 -9.02 22.88
N VAL A 9 5.02 -8.98 21.77
CA VAL A 9 4.69 -7.75 21.04
C VAL A 9 3.19 -7.52 21.08
N LEU A 10 2.78 -6.35 21.60
CA LEU A 10 1.37 -5.92 21.53
C LEU A 10 1.10 -5.21 20.21
N ILE A 11 0.02 -5.59 19.51
CA ILE A 11 -0.42 -4.88 18.29
C ILE A 11 -1.76 -4.20 18.58
N ALA A 12 -1.78 -2.88 18.52
CA ALA A 12 -2.99 -2.07 18.69
C ALA A 12 -3.66 -1.83 17.33
N GLY A 13 -4.76 -2.53 17.05
CA GLY A 13 -5.60 -2.33 15.86
C GLY A 13 -5.74 -3.59 15.00
N GLY A 14 -6.98 -4.07 14.86
CA GLY A 14 -7.35 -5.27 14.10
C GLY A 14 -7.62 -5.06 12.61
N GLY A 15 -7.06 -4.02 12.00
CA GLY A 15 -7.18 -3.79 10.55
C GLY A 15 -6.12 -4.57 9.74
N PRO A 16 -6.07 -4.39 8.41
CA PRO A 16 -5.14 -5.10 7.52
C PRO A 16 -3.68 -5.03 7.94
N ALA A 17 -3.22 -3.85 8.38
CA ALA A 17 -1.84 -3.65 8.82
C ALA A 17 -1.50 -4.51 10.05
N GLY A 18 -2.35 -4.45 11.08
CA GLY A 18 -2.14 -5.20 12.33
C GLY A 18 -2.25 -6.70 12.12
N ALA A 19 -3.24 -7.15 11.34
CA ALA A 19 -3.41 -8.57 11.03
C ALA A 19 -2.23 -9.14 10.22
N ALA A 20 -1.76 -8.41 9.20
CA ALA A 20 -0.59 -8.81 8.42
C ALA A 20 0.67 -8.89 9.28
N LEU A 21 0.92 -7.89 10.14
CA LEU A 21 2.08 -7.92 11.04
C LEU A 21 1.98 -9.07 12.03
N ALA A 22 0.79 -9.32 12.61
CA ALA A 22 0.58 -10.42 13.54
C ALA A 22 0.89 -11.77 12.90
N MET A 23 0.40 -12.03 11.68
CA MET A 23 0.72 -13.25 10.94
C MET A 23 2.23 -13.39 10.66
N LEU A 24 2.90 -12.32 10.23
CA LEU A 24 4.32 -12.34 9.91
C LEU A 24 5.19 -12.62 11.16
N LEU A 25 4.89 -11.95 12.27
CA LEU A 25 5.61 -12.15 13.54
C LEU A 25 5.33 -13.52 14.14
N HIS A 26 4.07 -13.98 14.09
CA HIS A 26 3.69 -15.32 14.54
C HIS A 26 4.41 -16.42 13.75
N ARG A 27 4.45 -16.32 12.41
CA ARG A 27 5.21 -17.25 11.54
C ARG A 27 6.71 -17.22 11.81
N ALA A 28 7.24 -16.10 12.29
CA ALA A 28 8.63 -15.98 12.74
C ALA A 28 8.85 -16.49 14.18
N GLY A 29 7.86 -17.16 14.79
CA GLY A 29 7.94 -17.73 16.13
C GLY A 29 7.83 -16.71 17.27
N ARG A 30 7.42 -15.47 16.98
CA ARG A 30 7.25 -14.43 18.00
C ARG A 30 5.91 -14.55 18.70
N ARG A 31 5.89 -14.14 19.97
CA ARG A 31 4.67 -14.09 20.78
C ARG A 31 4.01 -12.73 20.55
N VAL A 32 2.77 -12.77 20.09
CA VAL A 32 2.05 -11.57 19.66
C VAL A 32 0.65 -11.63 20.22
N THR A 33 0.21 -10.51 20.81
CA THR A 33 -1.19 -10.32 21.19
C THR A 33 -1.72 -9.13 20.42
N LEU A 34 -2.77 -9.36 19.62
CA LEU A 34 -3.47 -8.28 18.94
C LEU A 34 -4.64 -7.80 19.81
N VAL A 35 -4.76 -6.48 19.96
CA VAL A 35 -5.89 -5.86 20.61
C VAL A 35 -6.64 -5.01 19.60
N GLY A 36 -7.93 -5.27 19.44
CA GLY A 36 -8.75 -4.55 18.49
C GLY A 36 -10.08 -5.24 18.27
N ARG A 37 -11.04 -4.49 17.74
CA ARG A 37 -12.37 -4.97 17.37
C ARG A 37 -12.60 -4.70 15.90
N ALA A 38 -13.50 -5.48 15.29
CA ALA A 38 -14.05 -5.15 13.99
C ALA A 38 -14.62 -3.71 14.04
N ARG A 39 -14.30 -2.92 13.03
CA ARG A 39 -14.80 -1.55 12.95
C ARG A 39 -16.26 -1.60 12.51
N ASP A 40 -17.09 -0.77 13.13
CA ASP A 40 -18.40 -0.44 12.55
C ASP A 40 -18.21 0.57 11.42
N TYR A 41 -17.48 0.12 10.39
CA TYR A 41 -17.07 0.89 9.24
C TYR A 41 -17.73 0.27 8.02
N ARG A 42 -18.96 0.71 7.76
CA ARG A 42 -19.80 0.24 6.65
C ARG A 42 -19.36 0.86 5.33
N ALA A 43 -18.14 0.55 4.91
CA ALA A 43 -17.58 0.97 3.64
C ALA A 43 -17.40 -0.22 2.69
N ILE A 44 -17.32 0.12 1.41
CA ILE A 44 -16.81 -0.76 0.37
C ILE A 44 -15.47 -0.16 -0.06
N GLU A 45 -14.45 -1.00 -0.24
CA GLU A 45 -13.14 -0.56 -0.74
C GLU A 45 -12.73 -1.41 -1.95
N GLY A 46 -12.12 -0.79 -2.95
CA GLY A 46 -11.51 -1.50 -4.07
C GLY A 46 -10.09 -1.96 -3.74
N ILE A 47 -9.74 -3.18 -4.13
CA ILE A 47 -8.37 -3.70 -4.05
C ILE A 47 -7.89 -4.25 -5.39
N SER A 48 -6.56 -4.24 -5.56
CA SER A 48 -5.89 -4.85 -6.70
C SER A 48 -5.73 -6.37 -6.53
N ARG A 49 -5.47 -7.06 -7.65
CA ARG A 49 -5.04 -8.47 -7.64
C ARG A 49 -3.85 -8.71 -6.71
N ARG A 50 -2.88 -7.80 -6.71
CA ARG A 50 -1.68 -7.88 -5.87
C ARG A 50 -2.02 -7.85 -4.38
N SER A 51 -2.96 -6.99 -3.99
CA SER A 51 -3.43 -6.93 -2.60
C SER A 51 -4.15 -8.21 -2.19
N LEU A 52 -4.98 -8.78 -3.07
CA LEU A 52 -5.64 -10.06 -2.84
C LEU A 52 -4.62 -11.20 -2.67
N GLN A 53 -3.66 -11.30 -3.59
CA GLN A 53 -2.56 -12.27 -3.51
C GLN A 53 -1.73 -12.12 -2.23
N ALA A 54 -1.48 -10.88 -1.78
CA ALA A 54 -0.78 -10.62 -0.53
C ALA A 54 -1.58 -11.11 0.70
N LEU A 55 -2.90 -10.93 0.73
CA LEU A 55 -3.75 -11.49 1.79
C LEU A 55 -3.66 -13.02 1.82
N THR A 56 -3.84 -13.68 0.67
CA THR A 56 -3.75 -15.14 0.53
C THR A 56 -2.36 -15.65 0.96
N GLY A 57 -1.27 -15.02 0.50
CA GLY A 57 0.10 -15.41 0.87
C GLY A 57 0.39 -15.26 2.36
N LEU A 58 -0.26 -14.31 3.03
CA LEU A 58 -0.21 -14.13 4.49
C LEU A 58 -1.08 -15.14 5.26
N GLY A 59 -1.85 -15.99 4.58
CA GLY A 59 -2.76 -16.94 5.22
C GLY A 59 -4.06 -16.31 5.75
N LEU A 60 -4.36 -15.08 5.34
CA LEU A 60 -5.62 -14.38 5.69
C LEU A 60 -6.74 -14.82 4.73
N GLN A 61 -7.06 -16.12 4.77
CA GLN A 61 -7.92 -16.77 3.77
C GLN A 61 -9.39 -16.34 3.88
N ARG A 62 -9.94 -16.25 5.09
CA ARG A 62 -11.32 -15.80 5.29
C ARG A 62 -11.47 -14.35 4.85
N ALA A 63 -10.48 -13.52 5.15
CA ALA A 63 -10.47 -12.12 4.72
C ALA A 63 -10.35 -11.99 3.19
N ALA A 64 -9.46 -12.77 2.56
CA ALA A 64 -9.34 -12.80 1.10
C ALA A 64 -10.64 -13.26 0.42
N ALA A 65 -11.35 -14.23 0.99
CA ALA A 65 -12.61 -14.76 0.48
C ALA A 65 -13.77 -13.74 0.51
N CYS A 66 -13.63 -12.62 1.23
CA CYS A 66 -14.61 -11.54 1.21
C CYS A 66 -14.54 -10.68 -0.07
N ALA A 67 -13.47 -10.81 -0.86
CA ALA A 67 -13.26 -10.02 -2.06
C ALA A 67 -14.14 -10.50 -3.22
N VAL A 68 -14.89 -9.59 -3.83
CA VAL A 68 -15.77 -9.88 -4.97
C VAL A 68 -15.19 -9.29 -6.24
N GLY A 69 -14.82 -10.16 -7.19
CA GLY A 69 -14.24 -9.80 -8.49
C GLY A 69 -13.51 -10.98 -9.13
N PRO A 70 -12.74 -10.75 -10.21
CA PRO A 70 -12.41 -9.44 -10.81
C PRO A 70 -13.63 -8.75 -11.43
N LEU A 71 -13.69 -7.42 -11.28
CA LEU A 71 -14.70 -6.56 -11.90
C LEU A 71 -14.02 -5.53 -12.79
N PRO A 72 -14.56 -5.22 -13.99
CA PRO A 72 -14.06 -4.12 -14.79
C PRO A 72 -14.35 -2.79 -14.06
N ARG A 73 -13.32 -1.99 -13.82
CA ARG A 73 -13.46 -0.66 -13.23
C ARG A 73 -13.76 0.36 -14.32
N ARG A 74 -14.93 1.03 -14.27
CA ARG A 74 -15.20 2.21 -15.10
C ARG A 74 -14.32 3.37 -14.63
N VAL A 75 -13.55 3.98 -15.51
CA VAL A 75 -12.76 5.18 -15.18
C VAL A 75 -13.10 6.26 -16.19
N SER A 76 -13.55 7.42 -15.73
CA SER A 76 -13.66 8.64 -16.53
C SER A 76 -12.73 9.68 -15.90
N TRP A 77 -11.54 9.89 -16.45
CA TRP A 77 -10.55 10.76 -15.83
C TRP A 77 -9.93 11.69 -16.85
N GLY A 78 -10.05 13.00 -16.61
CA GLY A 78 -9.53 14.00 -17.54
C GLY A 78 -10.13 13.85 -18.94
N GLY A 79 -11.46 13.70 -19.02
CA GLY A 79 -12.22 13.59 -20.28
C GLY A 79 -12.10 12.24 -21.01
N GLU A 80 -11.22 11.35 -20.56
CA GLU A 80 -11.05 10.05 -21.19
C GLU A 80 -11.74 8.94 -20.39
N ALA A 81 -12.60 8.19 -21.08
CA ALA A 81 -13.14 6.94 -20.56
C ALA A 81 -12.14 5.80 -20.81
N ARG A 82 -11.74 5.11 -19.75
CA ARG A 82 -10.87 3.95 -19.78
C ARG A 82 -11.49 2.83 -18.93
N ALA A 83 -11.21 1.57 -19.30
CA ALA A 83 -11.46 0.40 -18.46
C ALA A 83 -10.12 -0.31 -18.15
N PRO A 84 -9.16 0.38 -17.48
CA PRO A 84 -7.76 0.03 -17.61
C PRO A 84 -7.37 -1.22 -16.80
N ASN A 85 -8.15 -1.64 -15.81
CA ASN A 85 -7.79 -2.73 -14.90
C ASN A 85 -9.02 -3.38 -14.24
N ALA A 86 -8.88 -4.64 -13.85
CA ALA A 86 -9.81 -5.30 -12.96
C ALA A 86 -9.55 -4.95 -11.49
N GLU A 87 -10.61 -4.79 -10.70
CA GLU A 87 -10.54 -4.65 -9.24
C GLU A 87 -11.43 -5.65 -8.52
N TRP A 88 -11.22 -5.80 -7.21
CA TRP A 88 -12.10 -6.57 -6.34
C TRP A 88 -12.68 -5.64 -5.28
N LEU A 89 -13.99 -5.75 -5.04
CA LEU A 89 -14.66 -4.99 -4.01
C LEU A 89 -14.65 -5.75 -2.69
N LEU A 90 -14.31 -5.05 -1.62
CA LEU A 90 -14.28 -5.57 -0.25
C LEU A 90 -15.35 -4.91 0.61
N PRO A 91 -16.32 -5.68 1.13
CA PRO A 91 -17.23 -5.20 2.17
C PRO A 91 -16.50 -5.15 3.51
N ARG A 92 -16.15 -3.94 3.97
CA ARG A 92 -15.26 -3.75 5.13
C ARG A 92 -15.75 -4.37 6.44
N PRO A 93 -17.05 -4.40 6.79
CA PRO A 93 -17.49 -5.06 8.02
C PRO A 93 -17.18 -6.57 8.04
N ALA A 94 -17.52 -7.29 6.97
CA ALA A 94 -17.27 -8.73 6.87
C ALA A 94 -15.76 -9.02 6.78
N PHE A 95 -15.04 -8.23 5.99
CA PHE A 95 -13.59 -8.34 5.85
C PHE A 95 -12.84 -8.09 7.17
N ASP A 96 -13.17 -7.01 7.91
CA ASP A 96 -12.51 -6.70 9.18
C ASP A 96 -12.79 -7.79 10.25
N ALA A 97 -13.99 -8.38 10.26
CA ALA A 97 -14.31 -9.52 11.13
C ALA A 97 -13.54 -10.80 10.70
N ALA A 98 -13.45 -11.04 9.40
CA ALA A 98 -12.73 -12.19 8.85
C ALA A 98 -11.22 -12.13 9.14
N LEU A 99 -10.61 -10.93 9.14
CA LEU A 99 -9.22 -10.74 9.58
C LEU A 99 -9.02 -11.24 11.02
N LEU A 100 -9.90 -10.88 11.96
CA LEU A 100 -9.81 -11.34 13.34
C LEU A 100 -10.04 -12.85 13.46
N ALA A 101 -10.93 -13.41 12.64
CA ALA A 101 -11.18 -14.85 12.59
C ALA A 101 -9.97 -15.62 12.05
N ASP A 102 -9.28 -15.12 11.03
CA ASP A 102 -8.04 -15.72 10.51
C ASP A 102 -6.94 -15.74 11.58
N LEU A 103 -6.77 -14.63 12.33
CA LEU A 103 -5.79 -14.58 13.42
C LEU A 103 -6.09 -15.60 14.52
N ARG A 104 -7.36 -15.73 14.92
CA ARG A 104 -7.79 -16.76 15.89
C ARG A 104 -7.56 -18.17 15.36
N GLY A 105 -7.87 -18.40 14.08
CA GLY A 105 -7.64 -19.68 13.42
C GLY A 105 -6.16 -20.06 13.38
N ALA A 106 -5.26 -19.08 13.30
CA ALA A 106 -3.82 -19.28 13.42
C ALA A 106 -3.32 -19.42 14.87
N GLY A 107 -4.18 -19.34 15.87
CA GLY A 107 -3.80 -19.43 17.28
C GLY A 107 -3.18 -18.15 17.85
N ILE A 108 -3.32 -17.00 17.17
CA ILE A 108 -2.84 -15.71 17.67
C ILE A 108 -3.88 -15.13 18.64
N PRO A 109 -3.50 -14.79 19.89
CA PRO A 109 -4.39 -14.13 20.85
C PRO A 109 -4.96 -12.80 20.30
N VAL A 110 -6.30 -12.70 20.30
CA VAL A 110 -7.04 -11.49 19.92
C VAL A 110 -7.92 -11.03 21.08
N ILE A 111 -7.58 -9.88 21.67
CA ILE A 111 -8.39 -9.22 22.71
C ILE A 111 -9.31 -8.21 22.03
N GLU A 112 -10.61 -8.52 21.98
CA GLU A 112 -11.62 -7.58 21.50
C GLU A 112 -11.91 -6.52 22.54
N ALA A 113 -11.32 -5.34 22.34
CA ALA A 113 -11.53 -4.18 23.20
C ALA A 113 -11.40 -2.88 22.42
N ARG A 114 -12.08 -1.84 22.90
CA ARG A 114 -11.82 -0.46 22.44
C ARG A 114 -10.56 0.04 23.13
N ILE A 115 -9.56 0.43 22.34
CA ILE A 115 -8.31 1.00 22.84
C ILE A 115 -8.51 2.50 23.11
N ARG A 116 -8.14 2.96 24.31
CA ARG A 116 -8.10 4.38 24.65
C ARG A 116 -6.75 4.99 24.27
N ALA A 117 -5.66 4.41 24.76
CA ALA A 117 -4.32 4.96 24.58
C ALA A 117 -3.28 3.86 24.41
N LEU A 118 -2.23 4.18 23.65
CA LEU A 118 -0.99 3.41 23.54
C LEU A 118 0.16 4.41 23.67
N ALA A 119 1.07 4.16 24.59
CA ALA A 119 2.22 5.01 24.84
C ALA A 119 3.43 4.19 25.29
N SER A 120 4.62 4.78 25.20
CA SER A 120 5.79 4.27 25.92
C SER A 120 5.67 4.66 27.39
N ASP A 121 6.03 3.74 28.28
CA ASP A 121 6.06 3.92 29.73
C ASP A 121 7.36 3.30 30.26
N GLY A 122 8.37 4.15 30.48
CA GLY A 122 9.72 3.71 30.82
C GLY A 122 10.32 2.78 29.75
N ASP A 123 10.70 1.58 30.18
CA ASP A 123 11.29 0.54 29.35
C ASP A 123 10.26 -0.36 28.65
N ARG A 124 8.97 -0.11 28.81
CA ARG A 124 7.87 -0.89 28.22
C ARG A 124 6.90 -0.01 27.43
N ALA A 125 6.02 -0.66 26.67
CA ALA A 125 4.83 -0.04 26.10
C ALA A 125 3.62 -0.34 27.00
N ARG A 126 2.71 0.64 27.12
CA ARG A 126 1.49 0.57 27.92
C ARG A 126 0.26 0.79 27.03
N LEU A 127 -0.63 -0.19 26.99
CA LEU A 127 -1.87 -0.16 26.23
C LEU A 127 -3.06 -0.10 27.20
N SER A 128 -3.82 1.00 27.16
CA SER A 128 -4.99 1.21 28.03
C SER A 128 -6.29 1.01 27.26
N LEU A 129 -7.18 0.17 27.80
CA LEU A 129 -8.44 -0.22 27.18
C LEU A 129 -9.62 0.54 27.78
N ALA A 130 -10.75 0.55 27.07
CA ALA A 130 -11.91 1.33 27.48
C ALA A 130 -12.67 0.76 28.69
N ASP A 131 -12.50 -0.53 28.93
CA ASP A 131 -13.05 -1.30 30.06
C ASP A 131 -12.15 -1.26 31.31
N GLY A 132 -11.10 -0.42 31.30
CA GLY A 132 -10.20 -0.23 32.44
C GLY A 132 -8.99 -1.16 32.45
N ARG A 133 -8.95 -2.21 31.61
CA ARG A 133 -7.77 -3.08 31.52
C ARG A 133 -6.56 -2.33 30.99
N VAL A 134 -5.39 -2.71 31.49
CA VAL A 134 -4.08 -2.22 31.03
C VAL A 134 -3.21 -3.42 30.70
N LEU A 135 -2.62 -3.40 29.51
CA LEU A 135 -1.65 -4.40 29.07
C LEU A 135 -0.29 -3.74 28.90
N THR A 136 0.78 -4.47 29.22
CA THR A 136 2.15 -3.98 29.03
C THR A 136 3.01 -5.04 28.36
N ALA A 137 3.93 -4.60 27.51
CA ALA A 137 4.91 -5.45 26.86
C ALA A 137 6.20 -4.67 26.57
N PRO A 138 7.34 -5.33 26.35
CA PRO A 138 8.57 -4.66 25.97
C PRO A 138 8.44 -3.79 24.72
N TRP A 139 7.60 -4.22 23.76
CA TRP A 139 7.34 -3.50 22.52
C TRP A 139 5.86 -3.53 22.15
N ALA A 140 5.40 -2.46 21.51
CA ALA A 140 4.08 -2.41 20.91
C ALA A 140 4.10 -1.76 19.53
N VAL A 141 3.05 -2.04 18.74
CA VAL A 141 2.83 -1.45 17.42
C VAL A 141 1.47 -0.77 17.36
N GLU A 142 1.48 0.51 17.01
CA GLU A 142 0.32 1.32 16.71
C GLU A 142 -0.13 1.06 15.26
N ALA A 143 -1.24 0.36 15.11
CA ALA A 143 -1.86 -0.01 13.85
C ALA A 143 -3.36 0.37 13.78
N ARG A 144 -3.83 1.33 14.60
CA ARG A 144 -5.22 1.84 14.58
C ARG A 144 -5.50 2.78 13.40
N GLY A 145 -4.61 2.87 12.43
CA GLY A 145 -4.76 3.70 11.22
C GLY A 145 -4.80 5.20 11.50
N ARG A 146 -5.43 5.97 10.61
CA ARG A 146 -5.35 7.46 10.60
C ARG A 146 -5.74 8.15 11.89
N ALA A 147 -6.62 7.54 12.69
CA ALA A 147 -7.04 8.10 13.97
C ALA A 147 -5.87 8.23 14.96
N ALA A 148 -4.87 7.34 14.87
CA ALA A 148 -3.70 7.38 15.75
C ALA A 148 -2.62 8.39 15.31
N ALA A 149 -2.56 8.73 14.01
CA ALA A 149 -1.53 9.61 13.47
C ALA A 149 -1.75 11.12 13.73
N ARG A 150 -2.97 11.52 14.15
CA ARG A 150 -3.44 12.92 14.12
C ARG A 150 -2.54 13.94 14.83
N HIS A 151 -1.84 13.54 15.88
CA HIS A 151 -0.98 14.42 16.69
C HIS A 151 0.52 14.14 16.50
N GLN A 152 0.89 13.34 15.50
CA GLN A 152 2.22 12.76 15.38
C GLN A 152 2.84 12.99 13.99
N PHE A 153 2.20 13.83 13.17
CA PHE A 153 2.72 14.20 11.86
C PHE A 153 4.01 15.02 12.00
N ARG A 154 4.99 14.68 11.17
CA ARG A 154 6.27 15.40 11.04
C ARG A 154 6.18 16.57 10.06
N ASP A 155 5.23 16.52 9.14
CA ASP A 155 5.08 17.51 8.08
C ASP A 155 4.37 18.75 8.64
N ALA A 156 4.93 19.95 8.40
CA ALA A 156 4.45 21.20 9.00
C ALA A 156 3.03 21.61 8.55
N ALA A 157 2.59 21.15 7.39
CA ALA A 157 1.25 21.35 6.86
C ALA A 157 0.78 20.06 6.16
N PRO A 158 0.19 19.09 6.89
CA PRO A 158 -0.37 17.90 6.27
C PRO A 158 -1.48 18.31 5.28
N TRP A 159 -1.37 17.84 4.04
CA TRP A 159 -2.37 18.12 3.02
C TRP A 159 -3.68 17.45 3.42
N SER A 160 -4.80 18.18 3.38
CA SER A 160 -6.12 17.67 3.77
C SER A 160 -7.07 17.72 2.59
N THR A 161 -7.64 16.56 2.28
CA THR A 161 -8.71 16.45 1.29
C THR A 161 -9.89 15.75 1.96
N PRO A 162 -10.78 16.47 2.68
CA PRO A 162 -11.89 15.83 3.34
C PRO A 162 -12.70 15.03 2.32
N ALA A 163 -12.94 13.76 2.65
CA ALA A 163 -13.74 12.88 1.81
C ALA A 163 -15.18 12.91 2.33
N TRP A 164 -16.13 13.30 1.49
CA TRP A 164 -17.55 13.20 1.77
C TRP A 164 -18.07 11.85 1.30
N ILE A 165 -18.67 11.11 2.21
CA ILE A 165 -19.16 9.76 1.96
C ILE A 165 -20.68 9.80 1.91
N LEU A 166 -21.27 9.21 0.87
CA LEU A 166 -22.69 8.89 0.77
C LEU A 166 -22.85 7.36 0.79
N ARG A 167 -23.89 6.89 1.50
CA ARG A 167 -24.29 5.48 1.51
C ARG A 167 -25.80 5.37 1.37
N GLY A 168 -26.22 4.33 0.68
CA GLY A 168 -27.62 3.99 0.47
C GLY A 168 -27.74 2.59 -0.10
N GLU A 169 -28.94 2.23 -0.47
CA GLU A 169 -29.26 0.97 -1.13
C GLU A 169 -29.67 1.27 -2.56
N ALA A 170 -29.21 0.47 -3.52
CA ALA A 170 -29.71 0.63 -4.87
C ALA A 170 -31.13 0.08 -4.95
N PRO A 171 -32.06 0.83 -5.56
CA PRO A 171 -33.43 0.38 -5.72
C PRO A 171 -33.49 -0.87 -6.61
N ASN A 172 -34.46 -1.75 -6.35
CA ASN A 172 -34.78 -2.92 -7.18
C ASN A 172 -33.66 -3.96 -7.35
N LEU A 173 -32.67 -4.00 -6.44
CA LEU A 173 -31.67 -5.07 -6.45
C LEU A 173 -32.20 -6.32 -5.74
N THR A 174 -32.31 -7.40 -6.49
CA THR A 174 -32.41 -8.74 -5.92
C THR A 174 -31.04 -9.18 -5.37
N PRO A 175 -31.00 -10.10 -4.39
CA PRO A 175 -29.78 -10.82 -4.06
C PRO A 175 -29.13 -11.38 -5.34
N GLY A 176 -27.88 -11.02 -5.62
CA GLY A 176 -27.17 -11.40 -6.85
C GLY A 176 -26.98 -10.27 -7.89
N SER A 177 -27.46 -9.06 -7.62
CA SER A 177 -27.23 -7.92 -8.51
C SER A 177 -25.75 -7.63 -8.77
N THR A 178 -25.42 -7.35 -10.04
CA THR A 178 -24.03 -7.26 -10.53
C THR A 178 -23.24 -6.19 -9.78
N PRO A 179 -22.15 -6.58 -9.08
CA PRO A 179 -21.21 -5.66 -8.47
C PRO A 179 -20.60 -4.72 -9.51
N ALA A 180 -20.38 -3.47 -9.14
CA ALA A 180 -19.85 -2.47 -10.06
C ALA A 180 -19.09 -1.38 -9.31
N SER A 181 -18.20 -0.69 -10.02
CA SER A 181 -17.43 0.42 -9.51
C SER A 181 -17.06 1.41 -10.59
N ALA A 182 -16.88 2.66 -10.19
CA ALA A 182 -16.51 3.75 -11.08
C ALA A 182 -15.61 4.77 -10.38
N ALA A 183 -14.69 5.38 -11.12
CA ALA A 183 -13.88 6.51 -10.67
C ALA A 183 -13.95 7.65 -11.66
N LEU A 184 -14.22 8.86 -11.18
CA LEU A 184 -14.53 10.02 -12.02
C LEU A 184 -13.79 11.27 -11.56
N SER A 185 -13.23 12.02 -12.50
CA SER A 185 -12.93 13.45 -12.28
C SER A 185 -14.20 14.27 -12.49
N LEU A 186 -14.49 15.23 -11.61
CA LEU A 186 -15.76 15.97 -11.62
C LEU A 186 -15.63 17.35 -12.30
N PRO A 187 -16.68 17.79 -13.01
CA PRO A 187 -16.80 19.18 -13.46
C PRO A 187 -16.68 20.16 -12.30
N GLY A 188 -15.98 21.28 -12.50
CA GLY A 188 -15.76 22.28 -11.44
C GLY A 188 -14.75 21.87 -10.36
N GLY A 189 -14.10 20.71 -10.51
CA GLY A 189 -13.05 20.24 -9.61
C GLY A 189 -13.51 19.18 -8.62
N GLY A 190 -12.59 18.28 -8.27
CA GLY A 190 -12.87 17.18 -7.35
C GLY A 190 -13.05 15.84 -8.04
N TRP A 191 -13.15 14.77 -7.27
CA TRP A 191 -13.28 13.41 -7.81
C TRP A 191 -14.30 12.58 -7.04
N ALA A 192 -14.79 11.54 -7.71
CA ALA A 192 -15.69 10.55 -7.16
C ALA A 192 -15.10 9.14 -7.30
N TRP A 193 -15.30 8.31 -6.28
CA TRP A 193 -15.21 6.85 -6.40
C TRP A 193 -16.50 6.22 -5.89
N TRP A 194 -17.17 5.49 -6.77
CA TRP A 194 -18.44 4.82 -6.50
C TRP A 194 -18.26 3.31 -6.55
N SER A 195 -19.04 2.61 -5.72
CA SER A 195 -19.14 1.15 -5.78
C SER A 195 -20.52 0.68 -5.35
N ARG A 196 -20.88 -0.51 -5.85
CA ARG A 196 -22.11 -1.22 -5.52
C ARG A 196 -21.80 -2.68 -5.27
N LEU A 197 -22.27 -3.20 -4.13
CA LEU A 197 -22.05 -4.59 -3.73
C LEU A 197 -23.20 -5.06 -2.82
N GLY A 198 -23.88 -6.15 -3.21
CA GLY A 198 -24.88 -6.80 -2.36
C GLY A 198 -26.03 -5.87 -1.93
N GLY A 199 -26.59 -5.10 -2.86
CA GLY A 199 -27.66 -4.12 -2.55
C GLY A 199 -27.14 -2.76 -2.10
N GLN A 200 -25.95 -2.71 -1.49
CA GLN A 200 -25.40 -1.50 -0.90
C GLN A 200 -24.65 -0.66 -1.95
N GLN A 201 -24.76 0.66 -1.81
CA GLN A 201 -23.98 1.63 -2.57
C GLN A 201 -23.10 2.47 -1.66
N TYR A 202 -21.92 2.81 -2.16
CA TYR A 202 -20.95 3.63 -1.47
C TYR A 202 -20.32 4.61 -2.46
N LEU A 203 -20.50 5.90 -2.21
CA LEU A 203 -19.91 6.98 -3.00
C LEU A 203 -18.98 7.81 -2.11
N GLN A 204 -17.72 7.91 -2.51
CA GLN A 204 -16.74 8.80 -1.90
C GLN A 204 -16.44 9.96 -2.84
N LEU A 205 -16.59 11.18 -2.32
CA LEU A 205 -16.39 12.43 -3.03
C LEU A 205 -15.28 13.23 -2.36
N ALA A 206 -14.38 13.79 -3.16
CA ALA A 206 -13.46 14.83 -2.73
C ALA A 206 -13.78 16.08 -3.55
N LEU A 207 -14.27 17.13 -2.89
CA LEU A 207 -14.84 18.32 -3.54
C LEU A 207 -14.10 19.59 -3.09
N PRO A 208 -14.17 20.67 -3.88
CA PRO A 208 -13.87 22.02 -3.40
C PRO A 208 -14.70 22.33 -2.14
N GLU A 209 -14.10 23.01 -1.16
CA GLU A 209 -14.72 23.26 0.14
C GLU A 209 -16.07 24.00 0.03
N ALA A 210 -16.17 25.00 -0.86
CA ALA A 210 -17.44 25.71 -1.11
C ALA A 210 -18.51 24.76 -1.67
N THR A 211 -18.16 23.94 -2.66
CA THR A 211 -19.04 22.93 -3.25
C THR A 211 -19.48 21.91 -2.21
N LEU A 212 -18.57 21.44 -1.36
CA LEU A 212 -18.88 20.48 -0.29
C LEU A 212 -19.89 21.07 0.71
N ARG A 213 -19.70 22.33 1.13
CA ARG A 213 -20.63 23.00 2.04
C ARG A 213 -22.05 23.09 1.46
N GLN A 214 -22.17 23.46 0.19
CA GLN A 214 -23.46 23.52 -0.49
C GLN A 214 -24.08 22.12 -0.65
N ALA A 215 -23.30 21.14 -1.13
CA ALA A 215 -23.77 19.78 -1.41
C ALA A 215 -24.37 19.10 -0.17
N ARG A 216 -23.81 19.38 1.00
CA ARG A 216 -24.27 18.78 2.27
C ARG A 216 -25.61 19.31 2.77
N GLN A 217 -26.09 20.46 2.28
CA GLN A 217 -27.37 21.03 2.70
C GLN A 217 -28.56 20.25 2.15
N ASN A 218 -28.44 19.75 0.92
CA ASN A 218 -29.42 18.89 0.29
C ASN A 218 -28.71 17.84 -0.59
N PRO A 219 -28.23 16.73 0.01
CA PRO A 219 -27.40 15.74 -0.69
C PRO A 219 -28.10 15.10 -1.90
N ASP A 220 -29.37 14.73 -1.77
CA ASP A 220 -30.13 14.05 -2.83
C ASP A 220 -30.34 14.98 -4.03
N ALA A 221 -30.81 16.21 -3.80
CA ALA A 221 -30.98 17.19 -4.89
C ALA A 221 -29.64 17.56 -5.52
N TRP A 222 -28.57 17.67 -4.73
CA TRP A 222 -27.23 17.90 -5.27
C TRP A 222 -26.81 16.74 -6.17
N LEU A 223 -26.93 15.49 -5.73
CA LEU A 223 -26.54 14.31 -6.49
C LEU A 223 -27.34 14.17 -7.80
N ALA A 224 -28.66 14.35 -7.73
CA ALA A 224 -29.56 14.27 -8.88
C ALA A 224 -29.24 15.30 -9.96
N ALA A 225 -28.74 16.48 -9.58
CA ALA A 225 -28.32 17.52 -10.52
C ALA A 225 -26.95 17.26 -11.18
N ARG A 226 -26.31 16.10 -10.95
CA ARG A 226 -25.05 15.68 -11.60
C ARG A 226 -25.32 14.43 -12.43
N PRO A 227 -25.52 14.55 -13.76
CA PRO A 227 -25.96 13.43 -14.60
C PRO A 227 -25.11 12.16 -14.44
N GLU A 228 -23.78 12.27 -14.48
CA GLU A 228 -22.88 11.12 -14.35
C GLU A 228 -22.97 10.42 -12.99
N LEU A 229 -23.16 11.18 -11.91
CA LEU A 229 -23.29 10.62 -10.56
C LEU A 229 -24.70 10.08 -10.31
N ALA A 230 -25.73 10.73 -10.86
CA ALA A 230 -27.11 10.29 -10.80
C ALA A 230 -27.29 8.98 -11.59
N GLU A 231 -26.65 8.83 -12.75
CA GLU A 231 -26.63 7.58 -13.53
C GLU A 231 -26.03 6.43 -12.70
N LEU A 232 -24.90 6.68 -12.03
CA LEU A 232 -24.26 5.67 -11.18
C LEU A 232 -25.10 5.31 -9.96
N TRP A 233 -25.70 6.31 -9.32
CA TRP A 233 -26.45 6.13 -8.07
C TRP A 233 -27.86 5.54 -8.28
N GLY A 234 -28.56 5.97 -9.33
CA GLY A 234 -29.95 5.60 -9.58
C GLY A 234 -30.94 6.30 -8.66
N GLU A 235 -32.16 5.77 -8.56
CA GLU A 235 -33.31 6.42 -7.91
C GLU A 235 -33.41 6.21 -6.38
N GLY A 236 -32.42 5.58 -5.75
CA GLY A 236 -32.44 5.29 -4.32
C GLY A 236 -32.08 6.52 -3.47
N PRO A 237 -32.72 6.76 -2.30
CA PRO A 237 -32.35 7.88 -1.45
C PRO A 237 -30.98 7.67 -0.78
N ILE A 238 -30.27 8.76 -0.52
CA ILE A 238 -29.09 8.74 0.35
C ILE A 238 -29.55 8.49 1.79
N GLN A 239 -29.21 7.32 2.33
CA GLN A 239 -29.58 6.95 3.69
C GLN A 239 -28.62 7.55 4.73
N HIS A 240 -27.34 7.68 4.38
CA HIS A 240 -26.33 8.21 5.27
C HIS A 240 -25.32 9.06 4.50
N HIS A 241 -24.91 10.18 5.10
CA HIS A 241 -23.79 10.96 4.60
C HIS A 241 -22.94 11.51 5.75
N TYR A 242 -21.62 11.51 5.58
CA TYR A 242 -20.69 12.02 6.59
C TYR A 242 -19.36 12.41 5.98
N GLN A 243 -18.65 13.32 6.65
CA GLN A 243 -17.31 13.73 6.26
C GLN A 243 -16.27 12.90 7.00
N ARG A 244 -15.25 12.45 6.28
CA ARG A 244 -14.05 11.85 6.85
C ARG A 244 -12.87 12.79 6.70
N PRO A 245 -12.10 13.02 7.77
CA PRO A 245 -10.80 13.64 7.65
C PRO A 245 -9.88 12.74 6.83
N SER A 246 -9.34 13.26 5.73
CA SER A 246 -8.26 12.61 4.98
C SER A 246 -7.02 13.48 5.11
N LEU A 247 -6.39 13.42 6.28
CA LEU A 247 -5.06 13.97 6.46
C LEU A 247 -4.07 13.06 5.73
N VAL A 248 -3.15 13.70 5.00
CA VAL A 248 -2.04 13.09 4.30
C VAL A 248 -0.76 13.56 4.96
N GLY A 249 0.11 12.63 5.33
CA GLY A 249 1.35 12.98 6.02
C GLY A 249 2.10 11.77 6.56
N ARG A 250 3.34 12.03 6.96
CA ARG A 250 4.23 11.05 7.58
C ARG A 250 4.39 11.32 9.06
N THR A 251 4.57 10.26 9.83
CA THR A 251 4.89 10.33 11.26
C THR A 251 6.32 9.85 11.52
N ARG A 252 6.79 9.99 12.77
CA ARG A 252 7.95 9.23 13.23
C ARG A 252 7.53 7.76 13.38
N VAL A 253 8.29 6.85 12.80
CA VAL A 253 7.95 5.42 12.83
C VAL A 253 8.02 4.80 14.22
N ARG A 254 8.68 5.46 15.17
CA ARG A 254 8.81 5.00 16.54
C ARG A 254 8.75 6.16 17.52
N GLU A 255 8.21 5.89 18.71
CA GLU A 255 8.33 6.74 19.90
C GLU A 255 8.50 5.84 21.11
N GLY A 256 9.67 5.90 21.77
CA GLY A 256 10.02 4.98 22.85
C GLY A 256 9.80 3.51 22.43
N ARG A 257 8.99 2.77 23.17
CA ARG A 257 8.69 1.35 22.91
C ARG A 257 7.56 1.10 21.90
N VAL A 258 7.05 2.14 21.24
CA VAL A 258 5.93 2.05 20.31
C VAL A 258 6.38 2.31 18.87
N TRP A 259 6.23 1.31 18.00
CA TRP A 259 6.37 1.45 16.55
C TRP A 259 5.02 1.81 15.90
N ARG A 260 5.03 2.37 14.69
CA ARG A 260 3.81 2.73 13.94
C ARG A 260 3.75 1.98 12.63
N LEU A 261 2.53 1.65 12.20
CA LEU A 261 2.30 0.86 10.99
C LEU A 261 1.09 1.32 10.17
N GLY A 262 1.15 1.11 8.85
CA GLY A 262 0.08 1.48 7.92
C GLY A 262 -0.28 2.96 8.02
N ASP A 263 -1.57 3.25 7.99
CA ASP A 263 -2.10 4.62 8.10
C ASP A 263 -1.75 5.34 9.42
N ALA A 264 -1.25 4.63 10.44
CA ALA A 264 -0.73 5.26 11.65
C ALA A 264 0.73 5.73 11.50
N ALA A 265 1.51 5.08 10.63
CA ALA A 265 2.86 5.52 10.26
C ALA A 265 2.83 6.62 9.20
N MET A 266 1.94 6.46 8.22
CA MET A 266 1.89 7.28 7.02
C MET A 266 0.50 7.21 6.40
N ALA A 267 -0.15 8.36 6.31
CA ALA A 267 -1.47 8.49 5.70
C ALA A 267 -1.31 9.04 4.27
N ILE A 268 -1.86 8.34 3.28
CA ILE A 268 -1.75 8.70 1.84
C ILE A 268 -3.09 9.20 1.27
N ASP A 269 -3.06 9.82 0.09
CA ASP A 269 -4.27 10.25 -0.62
C ASP A 269 -5.13 9.04 -1.03
N PRO A 270 -6.44 9.01 -0.70
CA PRO A 270 -7.32 7.90 -1.04
C PRO A 270 -7.60 7.72 -2.54
N LEU A 271 -7.34 8.73 -3.39
CA LEU A 271 -7.56 8.65 -4.85
C LEU A 271 -6.86 7.44 -5.47
N SER A 272 -5.66 7.14 -4.99
CA SER A 272 -4.82 6.05 -5.50
C SER A 272 -5.39 4.64 -5.26
N GLY A 273 -6.34 4.47 -4.34
CA GLY A 273 -6.87 3.15 -3.94
C GLY A 273 -5.83 2.25 -3.26
N GLN A 274 -4.70 2.79 -2.80
CA GLN A 274 -3.57 1.98 -2.31
C GLN A 274 -3.57 1.73 -0.79
N GLY A 275 -4.64 2.06 -0.07
CA GLY A 275 -4.67 1.98 1.40
C GLY A 275 -4.39 0.59 1.96
N ILE A 276 -5.10 -0.44 1.46
CA ILE A 276 -4.90 -1.83 1.88
C ILE A 276 -3.53 -2.34 1.40
N PHE A 277 -3.13 -2.04 0.17
CA PHE A 277 -1.80 -2.39 -0.33
C PHE A 277 -0.69 -1.82 0.57
N ASN A 278 -0.78 -0.54 0.93
CA ASN A 278 0.14 0.13 1.84
C ASN A 278 0.15 -0.55 3.22
N ALA A 279 -1.02 -0.87 3.78
CA ALA A 279 -1.12 -1.56 5.05
C ALA A 279 -0.36 -2.90 5.03
N LEU A 280 -0.59 -3.74 4.02
CA LEU A 280 0.10 -5.03 3.87
C LEU A 280 1.59 -4.88 3.59
N SER A 281 1.98 -3.94 2.72
CA SER A 281 3.38 -3.68 2.35
C SER A 281 4.19 -3.14 3.54
N SER A 282 3.59 -2.25 4.33
CA SER A 282 4.22 -1.70 5.53
C SER A 282 4.49 -2.79 6.57
N ALA A 283 3.57 -3.77 6.72
CA ALA A 283 3.76 -4.90 7.64
C ALA A 283 4.97 -5.76 7.26
N HIS A 284 5.14 -6.06 5.97
CA HIS A 284 6.34 -6.75 5.47
C HIS A 284 7.62 -5.95 5.70
N GLY A 285 7.54 -4.61 5.74
CA GLY A 285 8.68 -3.75 6.07
C GLY A 285 9.01 -3.66 7.56
N LEU A 286 8.02 -3.81 8.45
CA LEU A 286 8.21 -3.69 9.91
C LEU A 286 8.51 -5.04 10.59
N ALA A 287 7.95 -6.15 10.10
CA ALA A 287 8.19 -7.47 10.68
C ALA A 287 9.69 -7.82 10.84
N PRO A 288 10.55 -7.67 9.81
CA PRO A 288 11.98 -7.98 9.96
C PRO A 288 12.72 -7.01 10.88
N VAL A 289 12.24 -5.77 11.02
CA VAL A 289 12.76 -4.79 11.97
C VAL A 289 12.47 -5.24 13.40
N VAL A 290 11.23 -5.63 13.70
CA VAL A 290 10.82 -6.12 15.02
C VAL A 290 11.54 -7.43 15.37
N ASN A 291 11.67 -8.36 14.42
CA ASN A 291 12.42 -9.60 14.66
C ASN A 291 13.89 -9.33 15.01
N SER A 292 14.55 -8.46 14.23
CA SER A 292 15.95 -8.08 14.48
C SER A 292 16.12 -7.40 15.84
N LEU A 293 15.14 -6.58 16.22
CA LEU A 293 15.11 -5.90 17.51
C LEU A 293 15.00 -6.89 18.67
N LEU A 294 14.11 -7.89 18.55
CA LEU A 294 13.95 -8.95 19.55
C LEU A 294 15.17 -9.90 19.60
N GLU A 295 15.98 -9.94 18.54
CA GLU A 295 17.28 -10.63 18.52
C GLU A 295 18.43 -9.80 19.09
N GLY A 296 18.13 -8.61 19.64
CA GLY A 296 19.13 -7.76 20.31
C GLY A 296 19.89 -6.83 19.38
N GLN A 297 19.50 -6.68 18.10
CA GLN A 297 20.14 -5.69 17.23
C GLN A 297 19.87 -4.25 17.72
N PRO A 298 20.84 -3.32 17.57
CA PRO A 298 20.68 -1.94 18.01
C PRO A 298 19.49 -1.24 17.36
N ILE A 299 18.70 -0.52 18.14
CA ILE A 299 17.46 0.14 17.69
C ILE A 299 17.71 1.18 16.60
N ALA A 300 18.77 1.99 16.72
CA ALA A 300 18.96 3.17 15.87
C ALA A 300 19.14 2.83 14.36
N PRO A 301 19.96 1.84 13.96
CA PRO A 301 19.99 1.36 12.58
C PRO A 301 18.64 0.84 12.07
N LEU A 302 17.92 0.06 12.89
CA LEU A 302 16.62 -0.52 12.53
C LEU A 302 15.55 0.56 12.31
N GLU A 303 15.52 1.56 13.20
CA GLU A 303 14.63 2.71 13.09
C GLU A 303 14.92 3.54 11.84
N ARG A 304 16.20 3.83 11.57
CA ARG A 304 16.60 4.55 10.34
C ARG A 304 16.21 3.78 9.08
N PHE A 305 16.42 2.46 9.06
CA PHE A 305 16.00 1.61 7.95
C PHE A 305 14.49 1.71 7.71
N HIS A 306 13.68 1.54 8.77
CA HIS A 306 12.23 1.55 8.63
C HIS A 306 11.69 2.94 8.27
N GLN A 307 12.20 4.02 8.90
CA GLN A 307 11.79 5.39 8.60
C GLN A 307 12.09 5.76 7.14
N ARG A 308 13.27 5.39 6.62
CA ARG A 308 13.62 5.67 5.22
C ARG A 308 12.71 4.94 4.24
N ARG A 309 12.33 3.68 4.51
CA ARG A 309 11.35 2.94 3.69
C ARG A 309 9.98 3.59 3.69
N GLN A 310 9.48 3.95 4.86
CA GLN A 310 8.19 4.64 5.00
C GLN A 310 8.19 5.98 4.26
N ASP A 311 9.24 6.79 4.44
CA ASP A 311 9.39 8.09 3.79
C ASP A 311 9.48 7.94 2.25
N ALA A 312 10.25 6.97 1.74
CA ALA A 312 10.35 6.71 0.31
C ALA A 312 9.01 6.26 -0.29
N GLN A 313 8.29 5.38 0.40
CA GLN A 313 6.97 4.90 -0.03
C GLN A 313 5.93 6.03 -0.03
N TYR A 314 5.97 6.92 0.97
CA TYR A 314 5.12 8.12 1.04
C TYR A 314 5.25 8.96 -0.22
N TRP A 315 6.49 9.33 -0.57
CA TRP A 315 6.73 10.23 -1.68
C TRP A 315 6.34 9.63 -3.00
N ARG A 316 6.50 8.30 -3.19
CA ARG A 316 5.98 7.61 -4.36
C ARG A 316 4.46 7.72 -4.46
N PHE A 317 3.72 7.46 -3.38
CA PHE A 317 2.26 7.59 -3.39
C PHE A 317 1.79 9.04 -3.58
N ALA A 318 2.47 10.00 -2.94
CA ALA A 318 2.14 11.42 -3.05
C ALA A 318 2.35 11.93 -4.48
N ARG A 319 3.46 11.57 -5.14
CA ARG A 319 3.73 11.92 -6.54
C ARG A 319 2.81 11.21 -7.52
N ALA A 320 2.47 9.94 -7.27
CA ALA A 320 1.46 9.25 -8.08
C ALA A 320 0.09 9.96 -8.01
N GLY A 321 -0.35 10.37 -6.81
CA GLY A 321 -1.56 11.17 -6.64
C GLY A 321 -1.50 12.52 -7.36
N ARG A 322 -0.38 13.24 -7.24
CA ARG A 322 -0.11 14.48 -7.96
C ARG A 322 -0.27 14.32 -9.47
N ASP A 323 0.25 13.25 -10.04
CA ASP A 323 0.23 13.06 -11.49
C ASP A 323 -1.20 12.81 -12.01
N PHE A 324 -2.07 12.16 -11.23
CA PHE A 324 -3.51 12.14 -11.52
C PHE A 324 -4.15 13.55 -11.46
N TYR A 325 -3.78 14.36 -10.46
CA TYR A 325 -4.25 15.75 -10.36
C TYR A 325 -3.75 16.63 -11.51
N ARG A 326 -2.51 16.43 -11.97
CA ARG A 326 -1.96 17.10 -13.17
C ARG A 326 -2.72 16.73 -14.43
N GLN A 327 -3.03 15.45 -14.61
CA GLN A 327 -3.81 15.00 -15.77
C GLN A 327 -5.18 15.67 -15.81
N ALA A 328 -5.90 15.71 -14.68
CA ALA A 328 -7.20 16.40 -14.59
C ALA A 328 -7.08 17.91 -14.81
N ALA A 329 -6.06 18.56 -14.25
CA ALA A 329 -5.80 19.99 -14.45
C ALA A 329 -5.49 20.32 -15.92
N TYR A 330 -4.63 19.51 -16.55
CA TYR A 330 -4.23 19.69 -17.95
C TYR A 330 -5.44 19.57 -18.88
N HIS A 331 -6.27 18.54 -18.71
CA HIS A 331 -7.48 18.40 -19.52
C HIS A 331 -8.44 19.56 -19.33
N ALA A 332 -8.69 19.99 -18.08
CA ALA A 332 -9.56 21.15 -17.80
C ALA A 332 -9.05 22.42 -18.49
N ALA A 333 -7.72 22.63 -18.49
CA ALA A 333 -7.05 23.76 -19.13
C ALA A 333 -7.20 23.80 -20.66
N MET A 334 -7.60 22.70 -21.31
CA MET A 334 -7.84 22.67 -22.76
C MET A 334 -9.12 23.41 -23.16
N SER A 335 -10.07 23.62 -22.24
CA SER A 335 -11.37 24.23 -22.54
C SER A 335 -11.68 25.49 -21.71
N ALA A 336 -11.11 25.61 -20.51
CA ALA A 336 -11.31 26.76 -19.62
C ALA A 336 -10.16 26.86 -18.60
N GLU A 337 -10.13 27.90 -17.76
CA GLU A 337 -9.20 27.91 -16.63
C GLU A 337 -9.42 26.69 -15.72
N PRO A 338 -8.35 25.98 -15.30
CA PRO A 338 -8.50 24.78 -14.49
C PRO A 338 -9.09 25.12 -13.13
N PRO A 339 -10.09 24.37 -12.63
CA PRO A 339 -10.65 24.57 -11.31
C PRO A 339 -9.58 24.66 -10.22
N SER A 340 -9.73 25.61 -9.29
CA SER A 340 -8.78 25.86 -8.19
C SER A 340 -8.44 24.62 -7.37
N TYR A 341 -9.38 23.67 -7.27
CA TYR A 341 -9.16 22.37 -6.65
C TYR A 341 -7.98 21.61 -7.27
N TRP A 342 -7.90 21.55 -8.61
CA TRP A 342 -6.84 20.85 -9.33
C TRP A 342 -5.55 21.66 -9.34
N ALA A 343 -5.64 22.97 -9.60
CA ALA A 343 -4.49 23.88 -9.64
C ALA A 343 -3.69 23.86 -8.32
N ALA A 344 -4.38 23.83 -7.18
CA ALA A 344 -3.71 23.72 -5.88
C ALA A 344 -2.99 22.36 -5.68
N ARG A 345 -3.45 21.29 -6.33
CA ARG A 345 -3.01 19.90 -6.07
C ARG A 345 -1.99 19.38 -7.09
N CYS A 346 -1.94 19.94 -8.28
CA CYS A 346 -1.05 19.46 -9.35
C CYS A 346 0.44 19.76 -9.11
N HIS A 347 0.77 20.59 -8.10
CA HIS A 347 2.15 20.93 -7.72
C HIS A 347 2.62 20.28 -6.42
N TRP A 348 1.70 19.76 -5.60
CA TRP A 348 2.03 19.07 -4.35
C TRP A 348 2.31 17.59 -4.63
N PRO A 349 3.31 16.94 -4.01
CA PRO A 349 4.19 17.47 -2.97
C PRO A 349 5.39 18.26 -3.49
N ASP A 350 5.79 18.03 -4.73
CA ASP A 350 6.94 18.65 -5.40
C ASP A 350 6.78 18.50 -6.92
N HIS A 351 7.78 18.93 -7.69
CA HIS A 351 7.83 18.73 -9.15
C HIS A 351 8.71 17.57 -9.61
N ARG A 352 9.28 16.78 -8.69
CA ARG A 352 10.15 15.66 -9.05
C ARG A 352 9.34 14.58 -9.77
N PRO A 353 9.88 13.93 -10.82
CA PRO A 353 9.15 12.86 -11.50
C PRO A 353 8.89 11.69 -10.53
N LEU A 354 7.87 10.88 -10.84
CA LEU A 354 7.55 9.68 -10.05
C LEU A 354 8.69 8.66 -10.12
N HIS A 355 9.25 8.49 -11.32
CA HIS A 355 10.42 7.68 -11.60
C HIS A 355 11.58 8.60 -12.06
N LEU A 356 12.73 8.46 -11.41
CA LEU A 356 13.93 9.15 -11.83
C LEU A 356 14.64 8.37 -12.95
N PRO A 357 15.29 9.04 -13.91
CA PRO A 357 16.22 8.38 -14.81
C PRO A 357 17.31 7.62 -14.04
N GLU A 358 17.76 6.49 -14.58
CA GLU A 358 18.73 5.60 -13.93
C GLU A 358 19.96 5.38 -14.80
N PRO A 359 20.73 6.45 -15.10
CA PRO A 359 21.89 6.32 -15.96
C PRO A 359 22.98 5.49 -15.28
N TRP A 360 23.67 4.65 -16.05
CA TRP A 360 24.59 3.64 -15.54
C TRP A 360 25.70 4.20 -14.64
N GLU A 361 26.21 5.40 -14.94
CA GLU A 361 27.26 6.07 -14.16
C GLU A 361 26.84 6.41 -12.72
N HIS A 362 25.54 6.44 -12.44
CA HIS A 362 25.00 6.67 -11.09
C HIS A 362 24.59 5.38 -10.37
N VAL A 363 24.71 4.22 -11.02
CA VAL A 363 24.51 2.92 -10.40
C VAL A 363 25.73 2.60 -9.55
N ARG A 364 25.52 2.25 -8.27
CA ARG A 364 26.63 1.93 -7.36
C ARG A 364 26.30 0.77 -6.45
N VAL A 365 27.30 -0.03 -6.12
CA VAL A 365 27.20 -1.03 -5.06
C VAL A 365 27.60 -0.40 -3.73
N ALA A 366 26.75 -0.55 -2.72
CA ALA A 366 27.00 -0.05 -1.37
C ALA A 366 26.53 -1.03 -0.31
N ARG A 367 27.21 -1.08 0.83
CA ARG A 367 26.78 -1.89 1.98
C ARG A 367 25.62 -1.21 2.71
N GLY A 368 24.61 -1.99 3.07
CA GLY A 368 23.44 -1.51 3.79
C GLY A 368 22.59 -2.64 4.37
N LEU A 369 21.64 -2.28 5.25
CA LEU A 369 20.67 -3.25 5.76
C LEU A 369 19.68 -3.64 4.67
N ALA A 370 19.43 -4.93 4.54
CA ALA A 370 18.39 -5.50 3.70
C ALA A 370 17.59 -6.57 4.43
N ILE A 371 16.42 -6.88 3.91
CA ILE A 371 15.52 -7.91 4.45
C ILE A 371 16.00 -9.27 3.96
N VAL A 372 16.52 -10.09 4.87
CA VAL A 372 17.01 -11.44 4.59
C VAL A 372 16.19 -12.43 5.39
N GLY A 373 15.25 -13.09 4.72
CA GLY A 373 14.26 -13.93 5.38
C GLY A 373 13.44 -13.12 6.40
N PRO A 374 13.36 -13.53 7.67
CA PRO A 374 12.57 -12.83 8.68
C PRO A 374 13.31 -11.69 9.40
N ARG A 375 14.54 -11.33 9.01
CA ARG A 375 15.38 -10.36 9.76
C ARG A 375 16.10 -9.37 8.85
N LEU A 376 16.72 -8.36 9.44
CA LEU A 376 17.62 -7.45 8.75
C LEU A 376 19.07 -7.94 8.88
N ALA A 377 19.80 -7.85 7.78
CA ALA A 377 21.23 -8.14 7.75
C ALA A 377 21.94 -7.18 6.79
N GLU A 378 23.21 -6.91 7.06
CA GLU A 378 24.04 -6.11 6.16
C GLU A 378 24.35 -6.91 4.88
N ARG A 379 24.12 -6.29 3.73
CA ARG A 379 24.35 -6.84 2.39
C ARG A 379 24.92 -5.77 1.48
N GLU A 380 25.53 -6.20 0.38
CA GLU A 380 25.81 -5.33 -0.75
C GLU A 380 24.51 -5.11 -1.53
N LEU A 381 24.21 -3.84 -1.80
CA LEU A 381 22.98 -3.39 -2.44
C LEU A 381 23.33 -2.52 -3.63
N VAL A 382 22.56 -2.67 -4.69
CA VAL A 382 22.66 -1.79 -5.86
C VAL A 382 21.78 -0.57 -5.63
N VAL A 383 22.42 0.58 -5.51
CA VAL A 383 21.75 1.87 -5.30
C VAL A 383 21.71 2.61 -6.63
N THR A 384 20.50 3.06 -6.99
CA THR A 384 20.24 3.87 -8.18
C THR A 384 19.53 5.17 -7.75
N PRO A 385 19.42 6.17 -8.65
CA PRO A 385 18.61 7.36 -8.38
C PRO A 385 17.14 7.03 -8.01
N ASP A 386 16.50 6.09 -8.71
CA ASP A 386 15.09 5.71 -8.44
C ASP A 386 14.93 4.75 -7.26
N GLN A 387 15.98 3.99 -6.92
CA GLN A 387 16.03 3.04 -5.81
C GLN A 387 17.10 3.42 -4.76
N PRO A 388 16.96 4.58 -4.07
CA PRO A 388 17.97 5.10 -3.14
C PRO A 388 18.11 4.29 -1.84
N LEU A 389 17.24 3.30 -1.62
CA LEU A 389 17.31 2.37 -0.50
C LEU A 389 18.06 1.07 -0.82
N GLY A 390 18.45 0.89 -2.08
CA GLY A 390 19.17 -0.27 -2.55
C GLY A 390 18.25 -1.42 -2.99
N ILE A 391 18.66 -2.09 -4.07
CA ILE A 391 18.11 -3.36 -4.54
C ILE A 391 19.06 -4.46 -4.08
N GLN A 392 18.54 -5.40 -3.29
CA GLN A 392 19.33 -6.56 -2.88
C GLN A 392 19.34 -7.62 -3.98
N ALA A 393 18.17 -7.94 -4.52
CA ALA A 393 17.98 -9.07 -5.41
C ALA A 393 16.81 -8.85 -6.36
N VAL A 394 16.88 -9.47 -7.52
CA VAL A 394 15.82 -9.51 -8.55
C VAL A 394 15.54 -10.97 -8.87
N ALA A 395 14.27 -11.36 -8.85
CA ALA A 395 13.86 -12.77 -8.98
C ALA A 395 14.59 -13.74 -8.02
N GLY A 396 15.00 -13.25 -6.84
CA GLY A 396 15.74 -14.02 -5.84
C GLY A 396 17.26 -14.05 -6.04
N ILE A 397 17.79 -13.47 -7.12
CA ILE A 397 19.22 -13.45 -7.44
C ILE A 397 19.85 -12.14 -6.93
N PRO A 398 20.93 -12.20 -6.13
CA PRO A 398 21.65 -11.00 -5.69
C PRO A 398 22.14 -10.16 -6.87
N LEU A 399 21.79 -8.87 -6.88
CA LEU A 399 22.08 -7.99 -8.03
C LEU A 399 23.50 -7.40 -7.98
N ALA A 400 24.03 -7.16 -6.77
CA ALA A 400 25.33 -6.50 -6.58
C ALA A 400 26.50 -7.22 -7.29
N PRO A 401 26.65 -8.55 -7.23
CA PRO A 401 27.74 -9.24 -7.94
C PRO A 401 27.69 -9.02 -9.46
N LEU A 402 26.50 -9.02 -10.05
CA LEU A 402 26.33 -8.80 -11.49
C LEU A 402 26.68 -7.36 -11.88
N VAL A 403 26.21 -6.37 -11.11
CA VAL A 403 26.56 -4.97 -11.32
C VAL A 403 28.06 -4.74 -11.16
N SER A 404 28.70 -5.30 -10.14
CA SER A 404 30.15 -5.19 -9.95
C SER A 404 30.94 -5.79 -11.11
N ALA A 405 30.51 -6.94 -11.66
CA ALA A 405 31.15 -7.55 -12.83
C ALA A 405 31.02 -6.65 -14.08
N MET A 406 29.85 -6.07 -14.31
CA MET A 406 29.62 -5.15 -15.43
C MET A 406 30.41 -3.84 -15.27
N GLN A 407 30.54 -3.32 -14.05
CA GLN A 407 31.35 -2.11 -13.76
C GLN A 407 32.85 -2.35 -13.89
N ALA A 408 33.30 -3.59 -13.66
CA ALA A 408 34.69 -4.00 -13.87
C ALA A 408 34.99 -4.39 -15.33
N GLU A 409 34.02 -4.23 -16.24
CA GLU A 409 34.12 -4.64 -17.65
C GLU A 409 34.51 -6.12 -17.81
N ASP A 410 33.98 -7.00 -16.93
CA ASP A 410 34.22 -8.45 -16.93
C ASP A 410 32.99 -9.23 -17.45
N PRO A 411 32.80 -9.32 -18.79
CA PRO A 411 31.66 -10.01 -19.37
C PRO A 411 31.69 -11.53 -19.11
N ALA A 412 32.86 -12.13 -18.89
CA ALA A 412 32.98 -13.55 -18.58
C ALA A 412 32.39 -13.85 -17.19
N ARG A 413 32.70 -13.02 -16.19
CA ARG A 413 32.11 -13.14 -14.85
C ARG A 413 30.61 -12.86 -14.86
N ALA A 414 30.16 -11.84 -15.58
CA ALA A 414 28.73 -11.55 -15.72
C ALA A 414 27.96 -12.70 -16.38
N ALA A 415 28.50 -13.31 -17.44
CA ALA A 415 27.89 -14.48 -18.08
C ALA A 415 27.84 -15.70 -17.14
N ALA A 416 28.89 -15.94 -16.36
CA ALA A 416 28.90 -17.00 -15.35
C ALA A 416 27.82 -16.79 -14.28
N LEU A 417 27.68 -15.57 -13.76
CA LEU A 417 26.63 -15.22 -12.78
C LEU A 417 25.21 -15.41 -13.34
N LEU A 418 24.99 -15.08 -14.62
CA LEU A 418 23.72 -15.32 -15.30
C LEU A 418 23.46 -16.83 -15.51
N ALA A 419 24.49 -17.62 -15.80
CA ALA A 419 24.35 -19.07 -15.89
C ALA A 419 24.05 -19.69 -14.50
N GLU A 420 24.72 -19.23 -13.44
CA GLU A 420 24.48 -19.63 -12.05
C GLU A 420 23.04 -19.31 -11.59
N ALA A 421 22.44 -18.23 -12.11
CA ALA A 421 21.04 -17.87 -11.82
C ALA A 421 20.00 -18.86 -12.37
N GLY A 422 20.39 -19.74 -13.29
CA GLY A 422 19.56 -20.84 -13.79
C GLY A 422 18.18 -20.37 -14.29
N PRO A 423 17.07 -20.99 -13.85
CA PRO A 423 15.72 -20.62 -14.30
C PRO A 423 15.29 -19.17 -14.01
N ALA A 424 15.97 -18.47 -13.10
CA ALA A 424 15.68 -17.07 -12.79
C ALA A 424 16.39 -16.08 -13.73
N ALA A 425 17.37 -16.53 -14.50
CA ALA A 425 18.17 -15.68 -15.38
C ALA A 425 17.32 -14.88 -16.39
N PRO A 426 16.29 -15.44 -17.06
CA PRO A 426 15.46 -14.66 -17.98
C PRO A 426 14.70 -13.52 -17.29
N ALA A 427 14.23 -13.73 -16.06
CA ALA A 427 13.53 -12.68 -15.30
C ALA A 427 14.49 -11.56 -14.87
N LEU A 428 15.72 -11.91 -14.47
CA LEU A 428 16.77 -10.93 -14.17
C LEU A 428 17.18 -10.14 -15.43
N ALA A 429 17.39 -10.82 -16.55
CA ALA A 429 17.77 -10.19 -17.80
C ALA A 429 16.66 -9.28 -18.35
N HIS A 430 15.40 -9.69 -18.26
CA HIS A 430 14.26 -8.86 -18.63
C HIS A 430 14.18 -7.60 -17.77
N TRP A 431 14.28 -7.76 -16.44
CA TRP A 431 14.32 -6.61 -15.52
C TRP A 431 15.50 -5.69 -15.81
N TRP A 432 16.68 -6.22 -16.11
CA TRP A 432 17.85 -5.42 -16.47
C TRP A 432 17.60 -4.61 -17.76
N ALA A 433 16.95 -5.21 -18.75
CA ALA A 433 16.62 -4.56 -20.02
C ALA A 433 15.56 -3.45 -19.88
N ASP A 434 14.76 -3.43 -18.80
CA ASP A 434 13.85 -2.33 -18.49
C ASP A 434 14.60 -1.04 -18.09
N HIS A 435 15.93 -1.10 -17.94
CA HIS A 435 16.81 0.04 -17.72
C HIS A 435 17.60 0.35 -19.01
N PRO A 436 17.07 1.18 -19.93
CA PRO A 436 17.66 1.38 -21.26
C PRO A 436 19.04 2.04 -21.24
N ASP A 437 19.38 2.75 -20.17
CA ASP A 437 20.67 3.42 -19.99
C ASP A 437 21.74 2.47 -19.40
N TRP A 438 21.40 1.21 -19.10
CA TRP A 438 22.32 0.21 -18.56
C TRP A 438 23.03 -0.56 -19.69
N PRO A 439 24.27 -1.04 -19.48
CA PRO A 439 24.98 -1.81 -20.48
C PRO A 439 24.27 -3.13 -20.76
N THR A 440 24.30 -3.58 -22.01
CA THR A 440 23.74 -4.87 -22.42
C THR A 440 24.42 -6.01 -21.67
N LEU A 441 23.63 -6.90 -21.08
CA LEU A 441 24.16 -8.11 -20.44
C LEU A 441 24.76 -9.06 -21.49
N PRO A 442 25.87 -9.75 -21.17
CA PRO A 442 26.40 -10.79 -22.04
C PRO A 442 25.38 -11.94 -22.18
N GLN A 443 25.35 -12.58 -23.35
CA GLN A 443 24.55 -13.78 -23.51
C GLN A 443 25.10 -14.86 -22.56
N ALA A 444 24.23 -15.48 -21.77
CA ALA A 444 24.62 -16.67 -21.02
C ALA A 444 25.06 -17.72 -22.03
N ASN A 445 26.35 -18.05 -22.05
CA ASN A 445 26.87 -19.11 -22.90
C ASN A 445 26.06 -20.38 -22.58
N ARG A 446 25.16 -20.76 -23.49
CA ARG A 446 24.61 -22.12 -23.48
C ARG A 446 25.82 -23.00 -23.71
N GLY A 447 26.25 -23.71 -22.67
CA GLY A 447 27.32 -24.70 -22.80
C GLY A 447 27.05 -25.57 -24.02
N ILE A 448 28.03 -25.61 -24.91
CA ILE A 448 28.07 -26.53 -26.04
C ILE A 448 27.98 -27.93 -25.46
N GLY A 449 26.85 -28.60 -25.70
CA GLY A 449 26.55 -29.90 -25.13
C GLY A 449 25.22 -30.44 -25.65
N GLU A 450 25.06 -30.45 -26.97
CA GLU A 450 24.39 -31.47 -27.79
C GLU A 450 24.19 -30.89 -29.19
N SER A 451 25.03 -31.33 -30.11
CA SER A 451 24.83 -31.18 -31.54
C SER A 451 23.61 -32.01 -31.95
N ASP A 452 22.53 -31.34 -32.35
CA ASP A 452 21.51 -31.96 -33.19
C ASP A 452 21.58 -31.31 -34.59
N PRO A 453 22.16 -31.99 -35.60
CA PRO A 453 22.24 -31.48 -36.95
C PRO A 453 20.95 -31.84 -37.69
N GLY A 454 20.01 -30.91 -37.78
CA GLY A 454 18.97 -31.02 -38.81
C GLY A 454 17.66 -30.31 -38.52
N ALA A 455 17.52 -29.09 -39.05
CA ALA A 455 16.33 -28.69 -39.81
C ALA A 455 16.52 -27.25 -40.31
N THR A 456 17.20 -27.12 -41.44
CA THR A 456 17.04 -25.98 -42.36
C THR A 456 15.65 -26.04 -42.98
N LEU A 457 15.02 -24.86 -43.13
CA LEU A 457 13.86 -24.46 -43.99
C LEU A 457 12.75 -23.82 -43.14
N ALA A 458 12.18 -22.66 -43.44
CA ALA A 458 12.42 -21.67 -44.47
C ALA A 458 11.73 -20.35 -44.04
N LYS A 459 12.25 -19.24 -44.54
CA LYS A 459 11.64 -17.90 -44.47
C LYS A 459 10.27 -17.85 -45.16
N THR A 460 9.53 -16.78 -44.84
CA THR A 460 8.54 -16.04 -45.68
C THR A 460 7.07 -16.20 -45.27
N LEU A 461 6.58 -15.30 -44.41
CA LEU A 461 5.61 -14.23 -44.70
C LEU A 461 5.36 -13.40 -43.44
#